data_AF-A0A6S5Z1Z1-F1
#
_entry.id   AF-A0A6S5Z1Z1-F1
#
_cell.length_a   1.000
_cell.length_b   1.000
_cell.length_c   1.000
_cell.angle_alpha   90.00
_cell.angle_beta   90.00
_cell.angle_gamma   90.00
#
_symmetry.space_group_name_H-M   'P 1'
#
loop_
_entity.id
_entity.type
_entity.pdbx_description
1 polymer ?
#
loop_
_entity_poly.entity_id
_entity_poly.type
_entity_poly.pdbx_seq_one_letter_code
_entity_poly.pdbx_strand_id
1 'polypeptide(L)'
;MPFTAISFCATRFIATLVMTSLGRADYPRRASRGLLALLLLLAGQSARADARWQSDSYLTESFMAIAMEREYGEARQTRFARWQQPIRLQLINESGDKPLQADVVKVQAAHLARITGHSISMVAAKPNLTLIMTDYSKMKSWANRTMGGDPSVGMALKEGLCLANFATNAKHEISRATIIIPVDYSRAKGRFLDCVVEEFTQVMGLPNDSDKVFPSIFNDNSIDSFLTGLDYVLLKLAYHPALKAGMSSDEIRAALPLAIKELRAKGEISEANRRVQQQSLKSWAGL
;
A
#
# COMPACT_ATOMS: atom_id res chain seq x y z
N MET A 1 -36.77 -16.59 -10.59
CA MET A 1 -36.57 -15.84 -11.85
C MET A 1 -35.74 -14.60 -11.51
N PRO A 2 -34.51 -14.47 -12.01
CA PRO A 2 -33.59 -13.44 -11.58
C PRO A 2 -33.79 -12.15 -12.37
N PHE A 3 -33.71 -11.01 -11.68
CA PHE A 3 -33.54 -9.69 -12.30
C PHE A 3 -32.05 -9.48 -12.59
N THR A 4 -31.69 -9.49 -13.88
CA THR A 4 -30.40 -9.04 -14.41
C THR A 4 -30.40 -7.51 -14.50
N ALA A 5 -29.55 -6.85 -13.71
CA ALA A 5 -29.21 -5.44 -13.89
C ALA A 5 -28.11 -5.33 -14.96
N ILE A 6 -28.44 -4.68 -16.08
CA ILE A 6 -27.53 -4.41 -17.20
C ILE A 6 -26.72 -3.15 -16.88
N SER A 7 -25.40 -3.29 -17.02
CA SER A 7 -24.40 -2.24 -16.85
C SER A 7 -24.53 -1.16 -17.95
N PHE A 8 -24.77 0.09 -17.57
CA PHE A 8 -24.71 1.23 -18.49
C PHE A 8 -23.25 1.59 -18.78
N CYS A 9 -22.76 1.20 -19.95
CA CYS A 9 -21.47 1.62 -20.49
C CYS A 9 -21.59 3.02 -21.10
N ALA A 10 -21.08 4.04 -20.40
CA ALA A 10 -21.09 5.45 -20.77
C ALA A 10 -20.07 5.80 -21.89
N THR A 11 -19.98 5.00 -22.96
CA THR A 11 -18.99 5.21 -24.04
C THR A 11 -19.60 5.24 -25.44
N ARG A 12 -20.94 5.29 -25.57
CA ARG A 12 -21.63 5.33 -26.88
C ARG A 12 -22.38 6.61 -27.22
N PHE A 13 -22.38 7.64 -26.37
CA PHE A 13 -23.22 8.83 -26.59
C PHE A 13 -22.54 10.07 -27.19
N ILE A 14 -21.25 10.01 -27.55
CA ILE A 14 -20.57 11.15 -28.21
C ILE A 14 -20.37 10.94 -29.73
N ALA A 15 -20.67 9.75 -30.27
CA ALA A 15 -20.50 9.48 -31.70
C ALA A 15 -21.71 9.83 -32.58
N THR A 16 -22.87 10.18 -32.01
CA THR A 16 -24.12 10.36 -32.78
C THR A 16 -24.57 11.83 -32.89
N LEU A 17 -23.90 12.77 -32.23
CA LEU A 17 -24.32 14.18 -32.19
C LEU A 17 -23.44 15.13 -33.02
N VAL A 18 -23.00 14.71 -34.21
CA VAL A 18 -22.36 15.64 -35.20
C VAL A 18 -22.92 15.45 -36.62
N MET A 19 -23.81 14.49 -36.87
CA MET A 19 -24.30 14.20 -38.24
C MET A 19 -25.69 14.75 -38.59
N THR A 20 -26.27 15.66 -37.81
CA THR A 20 -27.64 16.17 -38.08
C THR A 20 -27.80 17.69 -38.19
N SER A 21 -26.72 18.48 -38.38
CA SER A 21 -26.88 19.91 -38.68
C SER A 21 -25.96 20.47 -39.79
N LEU A 22 -25.68 19.68 -40.83
CA LEU A 22 -25.03 20.20 -42.05
C LEU A 22 -25.97 20.07 -43.25
N GLY A 23 -27.10 20.77 -43.15
CA GLY A 23 -27.87 21.17 -44.33
C GLY A 23 -27.20 22.37 -44.99
N ARG A 24 -26.79 22.20 -46.25
CA ARG A 24 -26.39 23.24 -47.23
C ARG A 24 -25.14 24.08 -46.89
N ALA A 25 -23.98 23.55 -47.25
CA ALA A 25 -22.90 24.35 -47.84
C ALA A 25 -21.97 23.43 -48.64
N ASP A 26 -21.77 23.72 -49.92
CA ASP A 26 -20.80 23.03 -50.78
C ASP A 26 -19.37 23.31 -50.29
N TYR A 27 -18.82 22.38 -49.50
CA TYR A 27 -17.43 22.39 -49.09
C TYR A 27 -16.62 21.35 -49.88
N PRO A 28 -15.41 21.67 -50.38
CA PRO A 28 -14.63 20.76 -51.20
C PRO A 28 -14.25 19.48 -50.45
N ARG A 29 -14.66 18.33 -51.01
CA ARG A 29 -14.47 16.94 -50.50
C ARG A 29 -13.03 16.52 -50.16
N ARG A 30 -12.01 17.34 -50.44
CA ARG A 30 -10.61 17.05 -50.08
C ARG A 30 -10.28 17.37 -48.61
N ALA A 31 -10.97 18.31 -47.97
CA ALA A 31 -10.68 18.71 -46.59
C ALA A 31 -11.18 17.70 -45.54
N SER A 32 -12.25 16.93 -45.85
CA SER A 32 -12.90 15.99 -44.93
C SER A 32 -12.09 14.70 -44.67
N ARG A 33 -11.35 14.20 -45.67
CA ARG A 33 -10.54 12.98 -45.52
C ARG A 33 -9.28 13.20 -44.66
N GLY A 34 -8.69 14.39 -44.73
CA GLY A 34 -7.54 14.75 -43.90
C GLY A 34 -7.90 14.86 -42.41
N LEU A 35 -9.08 15.41 -42.10
CA LEU A 35 -9.53 15.61 -40.72
C LEU A 35 -9.88 14.28 -40.03
N LEU A 36 -10.50 13.34 -40.75
CA LEU A 36 -10.82 12.02 -40.21
C LEU A 36 -9.57 11.14 -40.00
N ALA A 37 -8.60 11.23 -40.91
CA ALA A 37 -7.30 10.57 -40.74
C ALA A 37 -6.50 11.16 -39.56
N LEU A 38 -6.56 12.47 -39.35
CA LEU A 38 -5.93 13.15 -38.21
C LEU A 38 -6.58 12.76 -36.87
N LEU A 39 -7.92 12.63 -36.82
CA LEU A 39 -8.65 12.17 -35.64
C LEU A 39 -8.38 10.70 -35.29
N LEU A 40 -8.21 9.82 -36.29
CA LEU A 40 -7.82 8.42 -36.08
C LEU A 40 -6.35 8.28 -35.66
N LEU A 41 -5.46 9.15 -36.15
CA LEU A 41 -4.06 9.24 -35.70
C LEU A 41 -3.94 9.75 -34.25
N LEU A 42 -4.81 10.67 -33.82
CA LEU A 42 -4.89 11.16 -32.44
C LEU A 42 -5.55 10.14 -31.49
N ALA A 43 -6.52 9.34 -31.97
CA ALA A 43 -7.13 8.28 -31.18
C ALA A 43 -6.18 7.08 -30.94
N GLY A 44 -5.19 6.87 -31.82
CA GLY A 44 -4.19 5.81 -31.72
C GLY A 44 -3.04 6.08 -30.74
N GLN A 45 -2.91 7.31 -30.22
CA GLN A 45 -1.80 7.72 -29.33
C GLN A 45 -2.22 7.95 -27.88
N SER A 46 -3.23 7.22 -27.39
CA SER A 46 -3.39 7.05 -25.94
C SER A 46 -2.32 6.09 -25.40
N ALA A 47 -1.04 6.39 -25.63
CA ALA A 47 0.00 5.91 -24.74
C ALA A 47 -0.32 6.59 -23.40
N ARG A 48 -0.95 5.86 -22.46
CA ARG A 48 -1.06 6.32 -21.09
C ARG A 48 0.36 6.65 -20.66
N ALA A 49 0.67 7.93 -20.50
CA ALA A 49 1.93 8.32 -19.91
C ALA A 49 1.94 7.68 -18.53
N ASP A 50 2.91 6.78 -18.31
CA ASP A 50 3.11 6.15 -17.01
C ASP A 50 3.17 7.26 -15.95
N ALA A 51 2.45 7.05 -14.85
CA ALA A 51 2.45 8.02 -13.76
C ALA A 51 3.89 8.21 -13.27
N ARG A 52 4.28 9.43 -12.86
CA ARG A 52 5.66 9.73 -12.44
C ARG A 52 6.21 8.72 -11.43
N TRP A 53 5.36 8.22 -10.53
CA TRP A 53 5.76 7.26 -9.51
C TRP A 53 6.20 5.90 -10.07
N GLN A 54 5.80 5.55 -11.30
CA GLN A 54 6.14 4.29 -11.97
C GLN A 54 7.54 4.30 -12.59
N SER A 55 8.31 5.39 -12.53
CA SER A 55 9.68 5.40 -13.06
C SER A 55 10.64 4.60 -12.17
N ASP A 56 11.64 3.96 -12.77
CA ASP A 56 12.60 3.13 -12.02
C ASP A 56 13.35 3.93 -10.95
N SER A 57 13.70 5.19 -11.24
CA SER A 57 14.37 6.07 -10.28
C SER A 57 13.46 6.40 -9.10
N TYR A 58 12.19 6.72 -9.36
CA TYR A 58 11.24 7.05 -8.29
C TYR A 58 10.91 5.84 -7.41
N LEU A 59 10.73 4.66 -8.01
CA LEU A 59 10.55 3.41 -7.27
C LEU A 59 11.77 3.09 -6.41
N THR A 60 12.98 3.32 -6.92
CA THR A 60 14.22 3.13 -6.17
C THR A 60 14.30 4.09 -4.99
N GLU A 61 14.12 5.39 -5.22
CA GLU A 61 14.14 6.42 -4.18
C GLU A 61 13.07 6.19 -3.11
N SER A 62 11.85 5.84 -3.54
CA SER A 62 10.74 5.52 -2.63
C SER A 62 11.05 4.29 -1.79
N PHE A 63 11.56 3.21 -2.38
CA PHE A 63 11.93 2.03 -1.63
C PHE A 63 13.03 2.32 -0.60
N MET A 64 14.04 3.11 -0.98
CA MET A 64 15.10 3.50 -0.07
C MET A 64 14.57 4.34 1.10
N ALA A 65 13.71 5.32 0.82
CA ALA A 65 13.11 6.16 1.85
C ALA A 65 12.23 5.36 2.81
N ILE A 66 11.42 4.42 2.32
CA ILE A 66 10.44 3.71 3.15
C ILE A 66 11.03 2.49 3.86
N ALA A 67 11.88 1.69 3.19
CA ALA A 67 12.39 0.43 3.74
C ALA A 67 13.71 0.58 4.51
N MET A 68 14.55 1.54 4.13
CA MET A 68 15.92 1.67 4.64
C MET A 68 16.12 2.79 5.65
N GLU A 69 15.10 3.63 5.89
CA GLU A 69 15.10 4.65 6.93
C GLU A 69 14.20 4.21 8.10
N ARG A 70 14.07 5.05 9.13
CA ARG A 70 13.25 4.81 10.33
C ARG A 70 12.58 6.12 10.72
N GLU A 71 11.31 6.03 11.14
CA GLU A 71 10.50 7.19 11.53
C GLU A 71 11.10 7.89 12.77
N TYR A 72 11.52 7.09 13.75
CA TYR A 72 12.12 7.56 14.99
C TYR A 72 13.43 6.83 15.30
N GLY A 73 14.45 7.58 15.75
CA GLY A 73 15.76 7.04 16.18
C GLY A 73 16.92 7.39 15.23
N GLU A 74 18.15 7.06 15.64
CA GLU A 74 19.34 7.37 14.83
C GLU A 74 19.44 6.47 13.58
N ALA A 75 19.82 7.07 12.45
CA ALA A 75 20.04 6.43 11.14
C ALA A 75 21.26 5.47 11.09
N ARG A 76 21.63 4.82 12.20
CA ARG A 76 22.83 3.96 12.25
C ARG A 76 22.62 2.67 11.47
N GLN A 77 23.33 2.57 10.34
CA GLN A 77 23.56 1.36 9.55
C GLN A 77 22.33 0.45 9.44
N THR A 78 21.18 1.06 9.10
CA THR A 78 19.94 0.34 8.91
C THR A 78 20.15 -0.76 7.88
N ARG A 79 19.98 -2.01 8.31
CA ARG A 79 19.92 -3.15 7.40
C ARG A 79 18.49 -3.37 6.98
N PHE A 80 18.31 -3.84 5.76
CA PHE A 80 16.99 -4.21 5.26
C PHE A 80 16.41 -5.33 6.13
N ALA A 81 15.16 -5.17 6.55
CA ALA A 81 14.46 -6.11 7.41
C ALA A 81 13.17 -6.57 6.73
N ARG A 82 12.95 -7.89 6.73
CA ARG A 82 11.69 -8.49 6.30
C ARG A 82 11.44 -9.80 7.04
N TRP A 83 10.21 -10.30 6.98
CA TRP A 83 9.88 -11.62 7.48
C TRP A 83 10.47 -12.72 6.57
N GLN A 84 11.12 -13.70 7.19
CA GLN A 84 11.48 -14.96 6.53
C GLN A 84 10.59 -16.12 6.97
N GLN A 85 10.13 -16.11 8.21
CA GLN A 85 9.22 -17.11 8.75
C GLN A 85 7.77 -16.67 8.54
N PRO A 86 6.81 -17.59 8.33
CA PRO A 86 5.39 -17.25 8.26
C PRO A 86 4.93 -16.40 9.45
N ILE A 87 4.07 -15.42 9.17
CA ILE A 87 3.48 -14.57 10.18
C ILE A 87 2.32 -15.31 10.86
N ARG A 88 2.42 -15.39 12.19
CA ARG A 88 1.40 -15.90 13.11
C ARG A 88 0.89 -14.71 13.90
N LEU A 89 -0.24 -14.19 13.45
CA LEU A 89 -0.91 -13.01 13.96
C LEU A 89 -1.86 -13.38 15.10
N GLN A 90 -1.65 -12.81 16.27
CA GLN A 90 -2.64 -12.80 17.35
C GLN A 90 -3.31 -11.43 17.42
N LEU A 91 -4.65 -11.42 17.44
CA LEU A 91 -5.44 -10.23 17.72
C LEU A 91 -5.86 -10.25 19.19
N ILE A 92 -5.38 -9.27 19.95
CA ILE A 92 -5.85 -8.93 21.29
C ILE A 92 -6.85 -7.79 21.13
N ASN A 93 -8.12 -8.08 21.37
CA ASN A 93 -9.21 -7.12 21.14
C ASN A 93 -9.96 -6.78 22.43
N GLU A 94 -9.61 -5.65 23.01
CA GLU A 94 -10.11 -5.22 24.33
C GLU A 94 -11.26 -4.23 24.23
N SER A 95 -11.36 -3.45 23.15
CA SER A 95 -12.28 -2.31 23.02
C SER A 95 -12.99 -2.22 21.66
N GLY A 96 -14.07 -1.44 21.59
CA GLY A 96 -14.88 -1.21 20.39
C GLY A 96 -15.66 -2.44 19.88
N ASP A 97 -16.05 -2.40 18.61
CA ASP A 97 -16.74 -3.50 17.92
C ASP A 97 -15.77 -4.64 17.57
N LYS A 98 -15.71 -5.66 18.42
CA LYS A 98 -14.73 -6.75 18.30
C LYS A 98 -14.94 -7.64 17.07
N PRO A 99 -16.18 -8.06 16.73
CA PRO A 99 -16.43 -8.79 15.50
C PRO A 99 -16.00 -8.03 14.24
N LEU A 100 -16.40 -6.77 14.09
CA LEU A 100 -16.04 -5.96 12.91
C LEU A 100 -14.53 -5.80 12.78
N GLN A 101 -13.86 -5.54 13.90
CA GLN A 101 -12.41 -5.41 13.94
C GLN A 101 -11.70 -6.71 13.54
N ALA A 102 -12.19 -7.86 13.98
CA ALA A 102 -11.65 -9.15 13.58
C ALA A 102 -11.77 -9.39 12.07
N ASP A 103 -12.89 -8.99 11.46
CA ASP A 103 -13.08 -9.07 10.01
C ASP A 103 -12.13 -8.14 9.24
N VAL A 104 -12.02 -6.87 9.68
CA VAL A 104 -11.08 -5.90 9.12
C VAL A 104 -9.64 -6.44 9.12
N VAL A 105 -9.21 -6.99 10.26
CA VAL A 105 -7.87 -7.59 10.42
C VAL A 105 -7.68 -8.77 9.50
N LYS A 106 -8.67 -9.67 9.41
CA LYS A 106 -8.63 -10.84 8.53
C LYS A 106 -8.49 -10.44 7.07
N VAL A 107 -9.25 -9.44 6.63
CA VAL A 107 -9.22 -8.94 5.25
C VAL A 107 -7.87 -8.29 4.94
N GLN A 108 -7.38 -7.40 5.81
CA GLN A 108 -6.10 -6.73 5.60
C GLN A 108 -4.91 -7.71 5.60
N ALA A 109 -4.88 -8.66 6.53
CA ALA A 109 -3.85 -9.70 6.57
C ALA A 109 -3.87 -10.56 5.29
N ALA A 110 -5.05 -10.96 4.82
CA ALA A 110 -5.19 -11.72 3.58
C ALA A 110 -4.77 -10.91 2.34
N HIS A 111 -5.04 -9.60 2.34
CA HIS A 111 -4.65 -8.69 1.27
C HIS A 111 -3.11 -8.59 1.16
N LEU A 112 -2.42 -8.33 2.28
CA LEU A 112 -0.96 -8.27 2.30
C LEU A 112 -0.31 -9.60 1.95
N ALA A 113 -0.86 -10.72 2.44
CA ALA A 113 -0.38 -12.06 2.09
C ALA A 113 -0.45 -12.32 0.59
N ARG A 114 -1.51 -11.85 -0.08
CA ARG A 114 -1.71 -12.00 -1.53
C ARG A 114 -0.74 -11.13 -2.34
N ILE A 115 -0.49 -9.89 -1.90
CA ILE A 115 0.45 -8.98 -2.59
C ILE A 115 1.87 -9.54 -2.50
N THR A 116 2.30 -9.90 -1.29
CA THR A 116 3.69 -10.28 -1.00
C THR A 116 4.01 -11.75 -1.28
N GLY A 117 2.98 -12.61 -1.34
CA GLY A 117 3.16 -14.06 -1.32
C GLY A 117 3.63 -14.61 0.03
N HIS A 118 3.74 -13.76 1.05
CA HIS A 118 4.18 -14.16 2.38
C HIS A 118 2.99 -14.63 3.23
N SER A 119 3.12 -15.79 3.87
CA SER A 119 2.00 -16.39 4.62
C SER A 119 1.70 -15.61 5.90
N ILE A 120 0.42 -15.28 6.11
CA ILE A 120 -0.10 -14.66 7.32
C ILE A 120 -1.28 -15.51 7.82
N SER A 121 -1.23 -15.94 9.07
CA SER A 121 -2.24 -16.81 9.69
C SER A 121 -2.63 -16.29 11.07
N MET A 122 -3.93 -16.33 11.37
CA MET A 122 -4.44 -15.98 12.70
C MET A 122 -4.18 -17.14 13.68
N VAL A 123 -3.67 -16.83 14.87
CA VAL A 123 -3.38 -17.82 15.93
C VAL A 123 -3.87 -17.36 17.30
N ALA A 124 -4.22 -18.33 18.15
CA ALA A 124 -4.56 -18.07 19.55
C ALA A 124 -3.33 -18.06 20.48
N ALA A 125 -2.24 -18.73 20.10
CA ALA A 125 -1.05 -18.89 20.92
C ALA A 125 0.25 -18.88 20.09
N LYS A 126 1.37 -18.54 20.74
CA LYS A 126 2.72 -18.44 20.15
C LYS A 126 2.80 -17.53 18.91
N PRO A 127 2.22 -16.31 18.92
CA PRO A 127 2.35 -15.38 17.81
C PRO A 127 3.80 -14.91 17.63
N ASN A 128 4.12 -14.45 16.43
CA ASN A 128 5.26 -13.57 16.19
C ASN A 128 4.83 -12.16 15.78
N LEU A 129 3.56 -11.94 15.41
CA LEU A 129 2.95 -10.63 15.28
C LEU A 129 1.77 -10.52 16.25
N THR A 130 1.76 -9.50 17.08
CA THR A 130 0.63 -9.21 17.99
C THR A 130 0.01 -7.89 17.62
N LEU A 131 -1.28 -7.90 17.29
CA LEU A 131 -2.09 -6.70 17.11
C LEU A 131 -2.96 -6.49 18.35
N ILE A 132 -2.87 -5.30 18.93
CA ILE A 132 -3.58 -4.91 20.12
C ILE A 132 -4.54 -3.77 19.77
N MET A 133 -5.83 -4.06 19.85
CA MET A 133 -6.90 -3.10 19.70
C MET A 133 -7.45 -2.76 21.09
N THR A 134 -7.17 -1.54 21.55
CA THR A 134 -7.32 -1.11 22.95
C THR A 134 -7.91 0.31 23.04
N ASP A 135 -8.11 0.82 24.25
CA ASP A 135 -8.36 2.25 24.50
C ASP A 135 -7.05 3.06 24.52
N TYR A 136 -7.10 4.33 24.11
CA TYR A 136 -5.93 5.24 24.10
C TYR A 136 -5.25 5.36 25.47
N SER A 137 -6.04 5.39 26.54
CA SER A 137 -5.53 5.44 27.92
C SER A 137 -4.60 4.26 28.30
N LYS A 138 -4.70 3.13 27.58
CA LYS A 138 -3.90 1.92 27.82
C LYS A 138 -2.75 1.76 26.83
N MET A 139 -2.69 2.56 25.76
CA MET A 139 -1.69 2.44 24.69
C MET A 139 -0.26 2.47 25.23
N LYS A 140 0.07 3.44 26.10
CA LYS A 140 1.38 3.53 26.76
C LYS A 140 1.73 2.29 27.59
N SER A 141 0.77 1.74 28.32
CA SER A 141 0.96 0.53 29.11
C SER A 141 1.22 -0.69 28.22
N TRP A 142 0.52 -0.80 27.09
CA TRP A 142 0.77 -1.84 26.10
C TRP A 142 2.15 -1.70 25.44
N ALA A 143 2.54 -0.51 25.00
CA ALA A 143 3.83 -0.24 24.40
C ALA A 143 4.99 -0.61 25.36
N ASN A 144 4.92 -0.18 26.62
CA ASN A 144 5.92 -0.53 27.65
C ASN A 144 6.06 -2.05 27.83
N ARG A 145 4.97 -2.81 27.75
CA ARG A 145 4.96 -4.27 27.93
C ARG A 145 5.48 -5.04 26.72
N THR A 146 5.33 -4.50 25.51
CA THR A 146 5.46 -5.29 24.27
C THR A 146 6.56 -4.80 23.34
N MET A 147 6.96 -3.53 23.44
CA MET A 147 7.97 -2.91 22.59
C MET A 147 9.26 -2.58 23.35
N GLY A 148 9.25 -2.67 24.68
CA GLY A 148 10.41 -2.42 25.54
C GLY A 148 10.68 -0.92 25.75
N GLY A 149 11.79 -0.61 26.43
CA GLY A 149 12.22 0.76 26.75
C GLY A 149 12.95 1.49 25.62
N ASP A 150 12.61 1.19 24.36
CA ASP A 150 13.21 1.88 23.21
C ASP A 150 12.83 3.37 23.26
N PRO A 151 13.81 4.31 23.27
CA PRO A 151 13.52 5.74 23.30
C PRO A 151 12.65 6.22 22.14
N SER A 152 12.72 5.56 20.98
CA SER A 152 11.90 5.86 19.79
C SER A 152 10.41 5.67 20.06
N VAL A 153 10.05 4.64 20.83
CA VAL A 153 8.67 4.37 21.28
C VAL A 153 8.13 5.52 22.12
N GLY A 154 8.98 6.19 22.90
CA GLY A 154 8.58 7.35 23.69
C GLY A 154 8.16 8.56 22.86
N MET A 155 8.77 8.76 21.69
CA MET A 155 8.40 9.82 20.75
C MET A 155 7.16 9.43 19.95
N ALA A 156 7.15 8.20 19.41
CA ALA A 156 6.01 7.66 18.69
C ALA A 156 4.72 7.64 19.54
N LEU A 157 4.81 7.37 20.85
CA LEU A 157 3.66 7.45 21.77
C LEU A 157 3.12 8.88 22.00
N LYS A 158 3.92 9.91 21.75
CA LYS A 158 3.48 11.32 21.91
C LYS A 158 2.82 11.86 20.65
N GLU A 159 3.29 11.41 19.49
CA GLU A 159 2.97 12.00 18.19
C GLU A 159 2.03 11.11 17.38
N GLY A 160 2.17 9.79 17.52
CA GLY A 160 1.46 8.78 16.74
C GLY A 160 -0.01 8.60 17.13
N LEU A 161 -0.87 8.53 16.12
CA LEU A 161 -2.27 8.11 16.27
C LEU A 161 -2.37 6.64 16.68
N CYS A 162 -1.47 5.83 16.12
CA CYS A 162 -1.31 4.40 16.29
C CYS A 162 0.19 4.10 16.43
N LEU A 163 0.56 2.84 16.65
CA LEU A 163 1.97 2.49 16.83
C LEU A 163 2.28 1.07 16.32
N ALA A 164 3.27 0.96 15.45
CA ALA A 164 3.93 -0.29 15.11
C ALA A 164 5.40 -0.29 15.55
N ASN A 165 5.89 -1.47 15.87
CA ASN A 165 7.32 -1.72 16.00
C ASN A 165 7.63 -3.18 15.68
N PHE A 166 8.85 -3.45 15.22
CA PHE A 166 9.34 -4.80 15.06
C PHE A 166 10.78 -4.96 15.55
N ALA A 167 11.08 -6.17 16.04
CA ALA A 167 12.40 -6.60 16.43
C ALA A 167 12.96 -7.59 15.40
N THR A 168 14.24 -7.43 15.07
CA THR A 168 14.95 -8.33 14.18
C THR A 168 15.87 -9.29 14.93
N ASN A 169 16.17 -10.44 14.33
CA ASN A 169 17.21 -11.35 14.83
C ASN A 169 18.61 -10.92 14.35
N ALA A 170 19.64 -11.69 14.67
CA ALA A 170 21.03 -11.39 14.27
C ALA A 170 21.27 -11.36 12.75
N LYS A 171 20.34 -11.89 11.94
CA LYS A 171 20.37 -11.84 10.47
C LYS A 171 19.51 -10.70 9.90
N HIS A 172 19.01 -9.81 10.76
CA HIS A 172 18.07 -8.74 10.43
C HIS A 172 16.72 -9.24 9.86
N GLU A 173 16.37 -10.51 10.07
CA GLU A 173 15.04 -11.01 9.75
C GLU A 173 14.07 -10.51 10.82
N ILE A 174 12.89 -10.06 10.41
CA ILE A 174 11.84 -9.70 11.37
C ILE A 174 11.45 -10.97 12.13
N SER A 175 11.56 -10.89 13.46
CA SER A 175 11.37 -12.03 14.36
C SER A 175 10.15 -11.87 15.25
N ARG A 176 9.82 -10.64 15.61
CA ARG A 176 8.63 -10.25 16.36
C ARG A 176 8.17 -8.87 15.94
N ALA A 177 6.87 -8.62 15.96
CA ALA A 177 6.30 -7.30 15.77
C ALA A 177 5.07 -7.09 16.65
N THR A 178 4.81 -5.82 16.98
CA THR A 178 3.63 -5.41 17.71
C THR A 178 2.98 -4.22 17.01
N ILE A 179 1.67 -4.25 16.90
CA ILE A 179 0.85 -3.11 16.47
C ILE A 179 -0.12 -2.77 17.61
N ILE A 180 -0.28 -1.49 17.92
CA ILE A 180 -1.22 -0.99 18.91
C ILE A 180 -2.11 0.06 18.25
N ILE A 181 -3.42 -0.21 18.22
CA ILE A 181 -4.43 0.69 17.69
C ILE A 181 -5.36 1.11 18.83
N PRO A 182 -5.31 2.37 19.28
CA PRO A 182 -6.30 2.91 20.21
C PRO A 182 -7.63 3.13 19.45
N VAL A 183 -8.56 2.19 19.56
CA VAL A 183 -9.76 2.13 18.72
C VAL A 183 -10.71 3.30 19.00
N ASP A 184 -10.85 3.70 20.25
CA ASP A 184 -11.62 4.86 20.68
C ASP A 184 -11.11 6.15 20.03
N TYR A 185 -9.80 6.39 20.11
CA TYR A 185 -9.17 7.61 19.64
C TYR A 185 -9.07 7.65 18.11
N SER A 186 -8.60 6.58 17.47
CA SER A 186 -8.50 6.49 16.01
C SER A 186 -9.86 6.62 15.32
N ARG A 187 -10.94 6.06 15.89
CA ARG A 187 -12.31 6.25 15.38
C ARG A 187 -12.82 7.67 15.57
N ALA A 188 -12.57 8.28 16.73
CA ALA A 188 -12.94 9.68 16.96
C ALA A 188 -12.26 10.64 15.97
N LYS A 189 -11.08 10.26 15.45
CA LYS A 189 -10.37 10.98 14.38
C LYS A 189 -10.76 10.57 12.96
N GLY A 190 -11.62 9.56 12.79
CA GLY A 190 -12.02 9.04 11.47
C GLY A 190 -10.92 8.26 10.74
N ARG A 191 -9.85 7.86 11.44
CA ARG A 191 -8.59 7.36 10.87
C ARG A 191 -8.30 5.89 11.25
N PHE A 192 -9.33 5.17 11.73
CA PHE A 192 -9.17 3.77 12.17
C PHE A 192 -8.67 2.85 11.05
N LEU A 193 -9.18 3.01 9.83
CA LEU A 193 -8.75 2.19 8.70
C LEU A 193 -7.33 2.55 8.25
N ASP A 194 -6.96 3.83 8.28
CA ASP A 194 -5.60 4.31 8.00
C ASP A 194 -4.60 3.56 8.90
N CYS A 195 -4.82 3.58 10.21
CA CYS A 195 -3.99 2.84 11.16
C CYS A 195 -3.95 1.34 10.86
N VAL A 196 -5.07 0.71 10.51
CA VAL A 196 -5.05 -0.71 10.18
C VAL A 196 -4.22 -0.96 8.92
N VAL A 197 -4.33 -0.12 7.89
CA VAL A 197 -3.63 -0.33 6.64
C VAL A 197 -2.14 -0.05 6.82
N GLU A 198 -1.80 1.10 7.37
CA GLU A 198 -0.45 1.61 7.52
C GLU A 198 0.39 0.73 8.45
N GLU A 199 -0.07 0.52 9.69
CA GLU A 199 0.71 -0.19 10.70
C GLU A 199 0.98 -1.66 10.31
N PHE A 200 0.00 -2.30 9.67
CA PHE A 200 0.21 -3.64 9.11
C PHE A 200 1.25 -3.64 8.00
N THR A 201 1.26 -2.60 7.16
CA THR A 201 2.17 -2.51 6.02
C THR A 201 3.58 -2.16 6.51
N GLN A 202 3.71 -1.29 7.51
CA GLN A 202 4.99 -0.98 8.15
C GLN A 202 5.66 -2.22 8.72
N VAL A 203 4.93 -3.06 9.47
CA VAL A 203 5.50 -4.31 10.02
C VAL A 203 5.84 -5.37 8.96
N MET A 204 5.46 -5.17 7.70
CA MET A 204 5.94 -6.03 6.60
C MET A 204 7.39 -5.73 6.20
N GLY A 205 8.03 -4.71 6.77
CA GLY A 205 9.40 -4.29 6.46
C GLY A 205 9.49 -2.94 5.73
N LEU A 206 8.49 -2.08 5.91
CA LEU A 206 8.38 -0.74 5.33
C LEU A 206 8.20 0.33 6.44
N PRO A 207 9.13 0.45 7.41
CA PRO A 207 8.88 1.07 8.71
C PRO A 207 9.00 2.60 8.78
N ASN A 208 9.11 3.30 7.65
CA ASN A 208 9.35 4.74 7.66
C ASN A 208 8.26 5.46 6.88
N ASP A 209 7.94 6.67 7.34
CA ASP A 209 7.10 7.62 6.63
C ASP A 209 7.95 8.72 5.99
N SER A 210 7.48 9.23 4.85
CA SER A 210 8.20 10.22 4.07
C SER A 210 7.28 11.08 3.20
N ASP A 211 7.31 12.38 3.45
CA ASP A 211 6.63 13.40 2.63
C ASP A 211 7.08 13.41 1.15
N LYS A 212 8.22 12.78 0.83
CA LYS A 212 8.77 12.71 -0.52
C LYS A 212 8.13 11.61 -1.37
N VAL A 213 7.46 10.65 -0.74
CA VAL A 213 6.93 9.44 -1.39
C VAL A 213 5.43 9.61 -1.63
N PHE A 214 5.02 9.80 -2.87
CA PHE A 214 3.65 10.13 -3.25
C PHE A 214 3.29 9.54 -4.62
N PRO A 215 2.09 8.97 -4.82
CA PRO A 215 1.06 8.71 -3.80
C PRO A 215 1.47 7.54 -2.90
N SER A 216 1.16 7.59 -1.61
CA SER A 216 1.58 6.56 -0.64
C SER A 216 0.76 6.67 0.64
N ILE A 217 0.53 5.55 1.32
CA ILE A 217 0.02 5.59 2.70
C ILE A 217 1.09 6.07 3.70
N PHE A 218 2.37 5.92 3.36
CA PHE A 218 3.51 6.36 4.18
C PHE A 218 3.84 7.86 4.03
N ASN A 219 2.87 8.67 3.61
CA ASN A 219 3.06 10.10 3.42
C ASN A 219 2.04 10.82 4.26
N ASP A 220 2.49 11.61 5.22
CA ASP A 220 1.63 12.32 6.18
C ASP A 220 0.66 13.30 5.52
N ASN A 221 0.98 13.74 4.30
CA ASN A 221 0.16 14.63 3.50
C ASN A 221 -0.75 13.88 2.50
N SER A 222 -0.76 12.55 2.54
CA SER A 222 -1.61 11.74 1.68
C SER A 222 -3.08 11.86 2.06
N ILE A 223 -3.94 11.83 1.04
CA ILE A 223 -5.40 11.71 1.21
C ILE A 223 -5.87 10.26 1.10
N ASP A 224 -4.97 9.32 0.78
CA ASP A 224 -5.29 7.92 0.57
C ASP A 224 -5.23 7.13 1.89
N SER A 225 -6.39 6.71 2.39
CA SER A 225 -6.54 5.83 3.56
C SER A 225 -6.20 4.35 3.28
N PHE A 226 -5.91 4.00 2.03
CA PHE A 226 -5.72 2.61 1.59
C PHE A 226 -4.52 2.50 0.65
N LEU A 227 -3.95 1.29 0.56
CA LEU A 227 -2.78 1.02 -0.30
C LEU A 227 -2.98 1.54 -1.73
N THR A 228 -2.03 2.34 -2.17
CA THR A 228 -1.91 2.88 -3.52
C THR A 228 -1.17 1.90 -4.44
N GLY A 229 -1.14 2.20 -5.74
CA GLY A 229 -0.31 1.43 -6.68
C GLY A 229 1.18 1.47 -6.34
N LEU A 230 1.68 2.56 -5.74
CA LEU A 230 3.06 2.63 -5.31
C LEU A 230 3.31 1.68 -4.12
N ASP A 231 2.46 1.71 -3.10
CA ASP A 231 2.57 0.84 -1.92
C ASP A 231 2.56 -0.65 -2.30
N TYR A 232 1.73 -1.02 -3.27
CA TYR A 232 1.71 -2.36 -3.87
C TYR A 232 3.08 -2.76 -4.42
N VAL A 233 3.72 -1.87 -5.19
CA VAL A 233 5.03 -2.14 -5.78
C VAL A 233 6.12 -2.18 -4.70
N LEU A 234 6.07 -1.32 -3.68
CA LEU A 234 7.02 -1.34 -2.57
C LEU A 234 6.94 -2.67 -1.79
N LEU A 235 5.73 -3.16 -1.50
CA LEU A 235 5.51 -4.49 -0.90
C LEU A 235 6.07 -5.62 -1.78
N LYS A 236 5.84 -5.56 -3.10
CA LYS A 236 6.38 -6.53 -4.05
C LYS A 236 7.92 -6.52 -4.07
N LEU A 237 8.54 -5.34 -4.02
CA LEU A 237 9.99 -5.20 -3.95
C LEU A 237 10.54 -5.75 -2.64
N ALA A 238 9.91 -5.46 -1.50
CA ALA A 238 10.36 -5.92 -0.18
C ALA A 238 10.43 -7.46 -0.08
N TYR A 239 9.53 -8.15 -0.78
CA TYR A 239 9.47 -9.61 -0.85
C TYR A 239 10.05 -10.20 -2.15
N HIS A 240 10.74 -9.39 -2.96
CA HIS A 240 11.42 -9.89 -4.14
C HIS A 240 12.61 -10.79 -3.74
N PRO A 241 12.88 -11.90 -4.45
CA PRO A 241 13.99 -12.81 -4.11
C PRO A 241 15.39 -12.18 -4.15
N ALA A 242 15.55 -11.13 -4.96
CA ALA A 242 16.80 -10.38 -5.08
C ALA A 242 17.14 -9.55 -3.84
N LEU A 243 16.13 -9.14 -3.06
CA LEU A 243 16.33 -8.41 -1.81
C LEU A 243 16.30 -9.42 -0.67
N LYS A 244 17.19 -9.29 0.32
CA LYS A 244 17.30 -10.23 1.45
C LYS A 244 17.50 -9.45 2.75
N ALA A 245 16.95 -9.99 3.83
CA ALA A 245 17.21 -9.46 5.16
C ALA A 245 18.73 -9.36 5.40
N GLY A 246 19.17 -8.26 6.01
CA GLY A 246 20.58 -7.99 6.31
C GLY A 246 21.33 -7.20 5.25
N MET A 247 20.76 -7.02 4.05
CA MET A 247 21.38 -6.20 3.01
C MET A 247 21.54 -4.74 3.47
N SER A 248 22.68 -4.16 3.12
CA SER A 248 23.02 -2.76 3.24
C SER A 248 22.27 -1.91 2.21
N SER A 249 22.25 -0.60 2.42
CA SER A 249 21.69 0.35 1.46
C SER A 249 22.29 0.23 0.06
N ASP A 250 23.59 -0.04 -0.04
CA ASP A 250 24.27 -0.17 -1.33
C ASP A 250 23.94 -1.50 -2.03
N GLU A 251 23.84 -2.59 -1.27
CA GLU A 251 23.37 -3.88 -1.80
C GLU A 251 21.93 -3.80 -2.29
N ILE A 252 21.04 -3.12 -1.54
CA ILE A 252 19.67 -2.89 -1.96
C ILE A 252 19.63 -2.05 -3.25
N ARG A 253 20.36 -0.93 -3.30
CA ARG A 253 20.44 -0.10 -4.53
C ARG A 253 20.94 -0.88 -5.73
N ALA A 254 21.91 -1.77 -5.54
CA ALA A 254 22.43 -2.62 -6.61
C ALA A 254 21.41 -3.69 -7.06
N ALA A 255 20.59 -4.21 -6.14
CA ALA A 255 19.60 -5.26 -6.42
C ALA A 255 18.28 -4.73 -7.02
N LEU A 256 17.88 -3.50 -6.69
CA LEU A 256 16.60 -2.91 -7.11
C LEU A 256 16.40 -2.86 -8.63
N PRO A 257 17.38 -2.49 -9.48
CA PRO A 257 17.19 -2.46 -10.93
C PRO A 257 16.75 -3.80 -11.51
N LEU A 258 17.31 -4.92 -11.00
CA LEU A 258 16.88 -6.26 -11.40
C LEU A 258 15.44 -6.54 -10.99
N ALA A 259 15.11 -6.26 -9.72
CA ALA A 259 13.76 -6.50 -9.18
C ALA A 259 12.70 -5.66 -9.91
N ILE A 260 12.96 -4.38 -10.13
CA ILE A 260 12.06 -3.46 -10.85
C ILE A 260 11.85 -3.94 -12.29
N LYS A 261 12.92 -4.33 -12.99
CA LYS A 261 12.82 -4.87 -14.36
C LYS A 261 11.94 -6.11 -14.41
N GLU A 262 12.08 -7.03 -13.46
CA GLU A 262 11.23 -8.23 -13.39
C GLU A 262 9.76 -7.90 -13.10
N LEU A 263 9.49 -7.02 -12.13
CA LEU A 263 8.13 -6.57 -11.83
C LEU A 263 7.49 -5.86 -13.03
N ARG A 264 8.26 -5.06 -13.76
CA ARG A 264 7.82 -4.41 -15.00
C ARG A 264 7.45 -5.43 -16.07
N ALA A 265 8.31 -6.42 -16.31
CA ALA A 265 8.05 -7.48 -17.29
C ALA A 265 6.80 -8.32 -16.96
N LYS A 266 6.48 -8.49 -15.66
CA LYS A 266 5.28 -9.18 -15.18
C LYS A 266 4.01 -8.30 -15.17
N GLY A 267 4.13 -7.02 -15.54
CA GLY A 267 3.03 -6.05 -15.50
C GLY A 267 2.58 -5.72 -14.08
N GLU A 268 3.44 -5.90 -13.07
CA GLU A 268 3.12 -5.59 -11.67
C GLU A 268 3.10 -4.08 -11.43
N ILE A 269 3.90 -3.31 -12.19
CA ILE A 269 3.99 -1.84 -12.07
C ILE A 269 2.87 -1.14 -12.86
N SER A 270 2.67 -1.51 -14.13
CA SER A 270 1.68 -0.88 -15.00
C SER A 270 0.25 -1.14 -14.53
N GLU A 271 -0.02 -2.31 -13.95
CA GLU A 271 -1.34 -2.71 -13.45
C GLU A 271 -1.51 -2.50 -11.94
N ALA A 272 -0.53 -1.91 -11.24
CA ALA A 272 -0.51 -1.87 -9.78
C ALA A 272 -1.79 -1.25 -9.18
N ASN A 273 -2.27 -0.13 -9.73
CA ASN A 273 -3.50 0.54 -9.30
C ASN A 273 -4.73 -0.38 -9.36
N ARG A 274 -4.77 -1.31 -10.31
CA ARG A 274 -5.87 -2.28 -10.44
C ARG A 274 -5.63 -3.49 -9.52
N ARG A 275 -4.39 -3.98 -9.46
CA ARG A 275 -4.01 -5.17 -8.68
C ARG A 275 -4.15 -4.94 -7.17
N VAL A 276 -3.79 -3.76 -6.67
CA VAL A 276 -3.91 -3.40 -5.26
C VAL A 276 -5.36 -3.32 -4.76
N GLN A 277 -6.35 -3.25 -5.68
CA GLN A 277 -7.77 -3.25 -5.31
C GLN A 277 -8.38 -4.65 -5.25
N GLN A 278 -7.65 -5.69 -5.66
CA GLN A 278 -8.18 -7.05 -5.71
C GLN A 278 -8.32 -7.64 -4.31
N GLN A 279 -9.57 -7.81 -3.85
CA GLN A 279 -9.87 -8.36 -2.53
C GLN A 279 -9.17 -7.56 -1.42
N SER A 280 -9.09 -6.25 -1.61
CA SER A 280 -8.50 -5.29 -0.67
C SER A 280 -9.48 -4.91 0.42
N LEU A 281 -8.97 -4.37 1.53
CA LEU A 281 -9.82 -3.79 2.57
C LEU A 281 -10.72 -2.67 2.04
N LYS A 282 -10.22 -1.88 1.07
CA LYS A 282 -11.00 -0.85 0.37
C LYS A 282 -12.22 -1.47 -0.34
N SER A 283 -12.01 -2.51 -1.14
CA SER A 283 -13.09 -3.20 -1.86
C SER A 283 -14.08 -3.89 -0.91
N TRP A 284 -13.59 -4.45 0.21
CA TRP A 284 -14.44 -5.05 1.24
C TRP A 284 -15.30 -4.02 1.96
N ALA A 285 -14.78 -2.81 2.17
CA ALA A 285 -15.51 -1.67 2.71
C ALA A 285 -16.52 -1.05 1.72
N GLY A 286 -16.55 -1.51 0.46
CA GLY A 286 -17.45 -0.99 -0.59
C GLY A 286 -16.99 0.32 -1.22
N LEU A 287 -15.67 0.60 -1.18
CA LEU A 287 -15.04 1.84 -1.67
C LEU A 287 -14.17 1.63 -2.93
#